data_AF-U3CJ05-F1
#
_entry.id   AF-U3CJ05-F1
#
_cell.length_a   1.000
_cell.length_b   1.000
_cell.length_c   1.000
_cell.angle_alpha   90.00
_cell.angle_beta   90.00
_cell.angle_gamma   90.00
#
_symmetry.space_group_name_H-M   'P 1'
#
loop_
_entity.id
_entity.type
_entity.pdbx_description
1 polymer ?
#
loop_
_entity_poly.entity_id
_entity_poly.type
_entity_poly.pdbx_seq_one_letter_code
_entity_poly.pdbx_strand_id
1 'polypeptide(L)'
;MEYKMLLKNKDKQCYGAGIEAIHYIIETRKNKGKTQFERLDEDKKVPFIVPAVTWDAAKQVGSLNNEHWHFDVGYAFREALDLIFMERIRNKRKINLWTQGAIISFNEGDLLLSRCGQRSIQVKYANPMGWDETKSDMYYGSVTYQEYFIKNGKSETKHATQLDFLSILING
;
A
#
# COMPACT_ATOMS: atom_id res chain seq x y z
N MET A 1 6.74 -16.17 17.58
CA MET A 1 7.21 -17.33 16.77
C MET A 1 7.69 -16.76 15.44
N GLU A 2 8.97 -16.41 15.34
CA GLU A 2 9.56 -15.90 14.10
C GLU A 2 9.73 -17.06 13.11
N TYR A 3 8.91 -17.09 12.06
CA TYR A 3 9.16 -17.95 10.91
C TYR A 3 10.20 -17.29 10.01
N LYS A 4 11.49 -17.58 10.24
CA LYS A 4 12.53 -17.33 9.23
C LYS A 4 12.28 -18.28 8.05
N MET A 5 11.66 -17.76 6.99
CA MET A 5 11.57 -18.49 5.72
C MET A 5 12.97 -18.65 5.13
N LEU A 6 13.37 -19.89 4.85
CA LEU A 6 14.39 -20.19 3.85
C LEU A 6 13.77 -19.96 2.46
N LEU A 7 13.69 -18.69 2.06
CA LEU A 7 13.37 -18.29 0.70
C LEU A 7 14.50 -18.80 -0.22
N LYS A 8 14.16 -19.48 -1.31
CA LYS A 8 15.15 -19.83 -2.34
C LYS A 8 15.69 -18.52 -2.93
N ASN A 9 16.93 -18.53 -3.46
CA ASN A 9 17.67 -17.38 -4.02
C ASN A 9 16.93 -16.43 -5.01
N LYS A 10 15.70 -16.73 -5.44
CA LYS A 10 14.87 -15.90 -6.32
C LYS A 10 13.64 -15.28 -5.63
N ASP A 11 13.31 -15.67 -4.41
CA ASP A 11 12.20 -15.11 -3.65
C ASP A 11 12.77 -14.07 -2.66
N LYS A 12 12.33 -12.81 -2.76
CA LYS A 12 12.77 -11.72 -1.88
C LYS A 12 11.53 -11.08 -1.25
N GLN A 13 11.48 -11.00 0.07
CA GLN A 13 10.59 -10.03 0.72
C GLN A 13 11.00 -8.64 0.23
N CYS A 14 10.08 -7.95 -0.45
CA CYS A 14 10.33 -6.56 -0.79
C CYS A 14 9.74 -5.73 0.34
N TYR A 15 10.60 -4.95 0.98
CA TYR A 15 10.17 -3.91 1.92
C TYR A 15 9.43 -2.77 1.20
N GLY A 16 9.33 -2.81 -0.14
CA GLY A 16 8.71 -1.79 -1.00
C GLY A 16 7.44 -2.26 -1.74
N ALA A 17 6.60 -3.12 -1.16
CA ALA A 17 5.23 -3.19 -1.65
C ALA A 17 4.58 -1.80 -1.48
N GLY A 18 4.04 -1.26 -2.57
CA GLY A 18 3.67 0.14 -2.70
C GLY A 18 3.28 0.47 -4.15
N ILE A 19 3.70 1.62 -4.67
CA ILE A 19 3.28 2.14 -5.98
C ILE A 19 3.60 1.20 -7.16
N GLU A 20 4.82 0.63 -7.21
CA GLU A 20 5.22 -0.26 -8.30
C GLU A 20 4.38 -1.54 -8.37
N ALA A 21 4.03 -2.10 -7.21
CA ALA A 21 3.15 -3.27 -7.12
C ALA A 21 1.76 -2.96 -7.68
N ILE A 22 1.20 -1.80 -7.32
CA ILE A 22 -0.11 -1.35 -7.79
C ILE A 22 -0.08 -1.17 -9.32
N HIS A 23 0.92 -0.48 -9.86
CA HIS A 23 1.08 -0.33 -11.30
C HIS A 23 1.19 -1.67 -12.02
N TYR A 24 2.00 -2.59 -11.50
CA TYR A 24 2.14 -3.92 -12.10
C TYR A 24 0.81 -4.67 -12.18
N ILE A 25 0.00 -4.64 -11.12
CA ILE A 25 -1.31 -5.30 -11.08
C ILE A 25 -2.27 -4.66 -12.11
N ILE A 26 -2.29 -3.33 -12.20
CA ILE A 26 -3.14 -2.59 -13.14
C ILE A 26 -2.79 -2.95 -14.58
N GLU A 27 -1.51 -2.85 -14.95
CA GLU A 27 -1.04 -3.15 -16.30
C GLU A 27 -1.24 -4.63 -16.66
N THR A 28 -1.06 -5.52 -15.69
CA THR A 28 -1.33 -6.94 -15.89
C THR A 28 -2.81 -7.20 -16.20
N ARG A 29 -3.73 -6.53 -15.49
CA ARG A 29 -5.17 -6.64 -15.78
C ARG A 29 -5.51 -6.10 -17.17
N LYS A 30 -5.02 -4.90 -17.52
CA LYS A 30 -5.19 -4.29 -18.85
C LYS A 30 -4.74 -5.23 -19.97
N ASN A 31 -3.53 -5.77 -19.85
CA ASN A 31 -2.94 -6.62 -20.88
C ASN A 31 -3.61 -7.99 -20.99
N LYS A 32 -4.09 -8.57 -19.88
CA LYS A 32 -4.73 -9.90 -19.87
C LYS A 32 -6.25 -9.83 -20.13
N GLY A 33 -6.86 -8.64 -20.17
CA GLY A 33 -8.31 -8.47 -20.37
C GLY A 33 -9.16 -9.15 -19.29
N LYS A 34 -8.67 -9.23 -18.05
CA LYS A 34 -9.36 -9.94 -16.96
C LYS A 34 -10.43 -9.08 -16.29
N THR A 35 -11.48 -9.74 -15.81
CA THR A 35 -12.60 -9.12 -15.06
C THR A 35 -12.29 -8.87 -13.58
N GLN A 36 -11.19 -9.41 -13.05
CA GLN A 36 -10.76 -9.19 -11.67
C GLN A 36 -9.26 -8.87 -11.63
N PHE A 37 -8.84 -8.11 -10.62
CA PHE A 37 -7.42 -7.92 -10.35
C PHE A 37 -6.84 -9.20 -9.76
N GLU A 38 -5.78 -9.69 -10.40
CA GLU A 38 -4.87 -10.62 -9.73
C GLU A 38 -4.10 -9.83 -8.66
N ARG A 39 -3.90 -10.41 -7.49
CA ARG A 39 -3.00 -9.82 -6.49
C ARG A 39 -1.55 -10.11 -6.89
N LEU A 40 -0.60 -9.29 -6.44
CA LEU A 40 0.80 -9.38 -6.88
C LEU A 40 1.40 -10.80 -6.72
N ASP A 41 0.98 -11.51 -5.68
CA ASP A 41 1.48 -12.84 -5.34
C ASP A 41 0.99 -13.98 -6.26
N GLU A 42 -0.02 -13.72 -7.09
CA GLU A 42 -0.64 -14.72 -7.98
C GLU A 42 0.12 -14.90 -9.30
N ASP A 43 0.91 -13.91 -9.74
CA ASP A 43 1.72 -14.06 -10.94
C ASP A 43 2.99 -14.88 -10.63
N LYS A 44 3.04 -16.11 -11.15
CA LYS A 44 4.16 -17.04 -10.94
C LYS A 44 5.41 -16.68 -11.73
N LYS A 45 5.32 -15.71 -12.66
CA LYS A 45 6.45 -15.25 -13.48
C LYS A 45 7.25 -14.14 -12.80
N VAL A 46 6.65 -13.42 -11.84
CA VAL A 46 7.38 -12.44 -11.03
C VAL A 46 8.05 -13.11 -9.83
N PRO A 47 9.21 -12.59 -9.38
CA PRO A 47 9.79 -12.97 -8.08
C PRO A 47 8.73 -12.88 -6.99
N PHE A 48 8.77 -13.78 -6.00
CA PHE A 48 7.81 -13.75 -4.91
C PHE A 48 8.05 -12.54 -4.01
N ILE A 49 7.43 -11.42 -4.40
CA ILE A 49 7.52 -10.15 -3.71
C ILE A 49 6.22 -9.98 -2.92
N VAL A 50 6.36 -9.94 -1.60
CA VAL A 50 5.24 -9.76 -0.66
C VAL A 50 5.54 -8.59 0.28
N PRO A 51 4.51 -7.82 0.67
CA PRO A 51 4.62 -6.85 1.76
C PRO A 51 5.24 -7.47 3.02
N ALA A 52 6.16 -6.76 3.65
CA ALA A 52 6.83 -7.19 4.87
C ALA A 52 6.06 -6.82 6.14
N VAL A 53 4.73 -6.94 6.16
CA VAL A 53 3.91 -6.54 7.33
C VAL A 53 4.10 -7.52 8.49
N THR A 54 4.25 -7.00 9.71
CA THR A 54 4.43 -7.79 10.93
C THR A 54 3.33 -7.53 11.97
N TRP A 55 3.08 -8.53 12.82
CA TRP A 55 2.13 -8.45 13.94
C TRP A 55 2.69 -9.17 15.16
N ASP A 56 2.89 -8.44 16.25
CA ASP A 56 3.23 -8.98 17.57
C ASP A 56 1.94 -9.24 18.35
N ALA A 57 1.55 -10.51 18.44
CA ALA A 57 0.34 -10.93 19.14
C ALA A 57 0.39 -10.71 20.66
N ALA A 58 1.58 -10.70 21.27
CA ALA A 58 1.71 -10.48 22.71
C ALA A 58 1.52 -9.00 23.06
N LYS A 59 2.08 -8.11 22.22
CA LYS A 59 1.96 -6.66 22.40
C LYS A 59 0.72 -6.06 21.75
N GLN A 60 0.04 -6.81 20.89
CA GLN A 60 -1.06 -6.32 20.03
C GLN A 60 -0.61 -5.13 19.17
N VAL A 61 0.63 -5.20 18.65
CA VAL A 61 1.24 -4.14 17.83
C VAL A 61 1.57 -4.69 16.45
N GLY A 62 1.08 -4.02 15.42
CA GLY A 62 1.45 -4.29 14.04
C GLY A 62 2.41 -3.24 13.49
N SER A 63 3.19 -3.62 12.48
CA SER A 63 4.00 -2.69 11.70
C SER A 63 3.90 -3.01 10.21
N LEU A 64 3.83 -1.96 9.39
CA LEU A 64 3.97 -2.08 7.94
C LEU A 64 5.44 -2.23 7.52
N ASN A 65 6.39 -2.08 8.45
CA ASN A 65 7.84 -2.09 8.24
C ASN A 65 8.28 -1.07 7.16
N ASN A 66 7.76 0.15 7.30
CA ASN A 66 7.92 1.28 6.39
C ASN A 66 8.67 2.45 7.05
N GLU A 67 9.65 2.14 7.91
CA GLU A 67 10.46 3.14 8.62
C GLU A 67 11.26 4.03 7.66
N HIS A 68 11.46 3.57 6.42
CA HIS A 68 12.11 4.29 5.34
C HIS A 68 11.20 5.31 4.63
N TRP A 69 9.89 5.33 4.90
CA TRP A 69 8.97 6.31 4.33
C TRP A 69 9.08 7.66 5.05
N HIS A 70 8.79 8.74 4.33
CA HIS A 70 8.85 10.09 4.88
C HIS A 70 7.79 10.34 5.96
N PHE A 71 6.61 9.76 5.79
CA PHE A 71 5.50 9.83 6.75
C PHE A 71 5.36 8.54 7.54
N ASP A 72 4.93 8.67 8.79
CA ASP A 72 4.65 7.53 9.65
C ASP A 72 3.27 6.96 9.34
N VAL A 73 3.23 5.95 8.46
CA VAL A 73 2.00 5.24 8.07
C VAL A 73 1.89 3.97 8.91
N GLY A 74 1.04 3.99 9.94
CA GLY A 74 0.88 2.88 10.88
C GLY A 74 0.13 1.68 10.31
N TYR A 75 0.15 0.56 11.06
CA TYR A 75 -0.52 -0.69 10.70
C TYR A 75 -2.04 -0.56 10.43
N ALA A 76 -2.69 0.44 11.02
CA ALA A 76 -4.10 0.73 10.78
C ALA A 76 -4.40 1.01 9.29
N PHE A 77 -3.44 1.54 8.54
CA PHE A 77 -3.57 1.88 7.12
C PHE A 77 -3.44 0.67 6.18
N ARG A 78 -3.28 -0.55 6.70
CA ARG A 78 -3.21 -1.76 5.85
C ARG A 78 -4.40 -1.87 4.90
N GLU A 79 -5.60 -1.48 5.34
CA GLU A 79 -6.82 -1.54 4.53
C GLU A 79 -6.82 -0.45 3.45
N ALA A 80 -6.44 0.78 3.82
CA ALA A 80 -6.25 1.87 2.85
C ALA A 80 -5.22 1.54 1.78
N LEU A 81 -4.22 0.73 2.12
CA LEU A 81 -3.20 0.22 1.22
C LEU A 81 -3.59 -1.09 0.53
N ASP A 82 -4.81 -1.63 0.68
CA ASP A 82 -5.21 -2.92 0.11
C ASP A 82 -4.21 -4.05 0.43
N LEU A 83 -3.78 -4.11 1.70
CA LEU A 83 -2.91 -5.13 2.25
C LEU A 83 -3.75 -6.16 3.02
N ILE A 84 -3.67 -7.42 2.61
CA ILE A 84 -4.47 -8.51 3.19
C ILE A 84 -3.57 -9.69 3.52
N PHE A 85 -3.72 -10.23 4.74
CA PHE A 85 -3.11 -11.48 5.15
C PHE A 85 -3.99 -12.66 4.78
N MET A 86 -3.49 -13.59 3.97
CA MET A 86 -4.29 -14.72 3.50
C MET A 86 -3.47 -15.99 3.25
N GLU A 87 -4.14 -17.15 3.29
CA GLU A 87 -3.57 -18.44 2.91
C GLU A 87 -3.47 -18.56 1.39
N ARG A 88 -2.32 -19.00 0.89
CA ARG A 88 -2.06 -19.30 -0.52
C ARG A 88 -1.43 -20.67 -0.69
N ILE A 89 -1.66 -21.28 -1.86
CA ILE A 89 -0.99 -22.53 -2.23
C ILE A 89 0.11 -22.20 -3.25
N ARG A 90 1.38 -22.29 -2.83
CA ARG A 90 2.55 -22.10 -3.68
C ARG A 90 3.43 -23.34 -3.64
N ASN A 91 3.81 -23.85 -4.81
CA ASN A 91 4.65 -25.06 -4.92
C ASN A 91 4.10 -26.26 -4.10
N LYS A 92 2.78 -26.47 -4.17
CA LYS A 92 2.04 -27.52 -3.42
C LYS A 92 2.12 -27.41 -1.89
N ARG A 93 2.49 -26.24 -1.36
CA ARG A 93 2.51 -25.95 0.07
C ARG A 93 1.58 -24.79 0.39
N LYS A 94 0.82 -24.93 1.48
CA LYS A 94 0.06 -23.83 2.08
C LYS A 94 1.03 -22.88 2.77
N ILE A 95 0.91 -21.59 2.46
CA ILE A 95 1.70 -20.52 3.05
C ILE A 95 0.76 -19.37 3.40
N ASN A 96 0.94 -18.76 4.57
CA ASN A 96 0.25 -17.54 4.93
C ASN A 96 1.17 -16.35 4.67
N LEU A 97 0.67 -15.35 3.95
CA LEU A 97 1.44 -14.16 3.60
C LEU A 97 0.55 -12.93 3.49
N TRP A 98 1.18 -11.77 3.63
CA TRP A 98 0.59 -10.50 3.24
C TRP A 98 0.65 -10.34 1.73
N THR A 99 -0.41 -9.80 1.16
CA THR A 99 -0.58 -9.61 -0.28
C THR A 99 -1.01 -8.17 -0.53
N GLN A 100 -0.59 -7.61 -1.66
CA GLN A 100 -0.94 -6.26 -2.11
C GLN A 100 -1.92 -6.36 -3.28
N GLY A 101 -3.02 -5.62 -3.20
CA GLY A 101 -3.93 -5.40 -4.32
C GLY A 101 -3.67 -4.06 -5.01
N ALA A 102 -4.61 -3.61 -5.83
CA ALA A 102 -4.44 -2.40 -6.65
C ALA A 102 -5.33 -1.23 -6.24
N ILE A 103 -6.31 -1.45 -5.35
CA ILE A 103 -7.33 -0.46 -5.04
C ILE A 103 -7.04 0.18 -3.70
N ILE A 104 -6.22 1.23 -3.70
CA ILE A 104 -5.95 1.98 -2.48
C ILE A 104 -7.03 3.05 -2.23
N SER A 105 -7.28 3.34 -0.96
CA SER A 105 -8.36 4.20 -0.50
C SER A 105 -8.02 4.85 0.84
N PHE A 106 -7.18 5.89 0.82
CA PHE A 106 -7.10 6.82 1.95
C PHE A 106 -8.44 7.54 2.11
N ASN A 107 -8.87 7.75 3.35
CA ASN A 107 -10.20 8.19 3.70
C ASN A 107 -10.19 9.51 4.46
N GLU A 108 -11.33 10.19 4.48
CA GLU A 108 -11.53 11.39 5.28
C GLU A 108 -11.17 11.15 6.75
N GLY A 109 -10.44 12.09 7.35
CA GLY A 109 -10.00 12.03 8.74
C GLY A 109 -8.64 11.35 8.95
N ASP A 110 -8.11 10.64 7.95
CA ASP A 110 -6.76 10.07 8.01
C ASP A 110 -5.73 11.15 8.33
N LEU A 111 -4.99 10.96 9.43
CA LEU A 111 -3.98 11.89 9.94
C LEU A 111 -2.62 11.21 10.00
N LEU A 112 -1.64 11.83 9.36
CA LEU A 112 -0.30 11.28 9.18
C LEU A 112 0.74 12.34 9.56
N LEU A 113 1.68 11.97 10.41
CA LEU A 113 2.78 12.84 10.82
C LEU A 113 4.03 12.51 10.00
N SER A 114 4.77 13.53 9.58
CA SER A 114 6.09 13.30 9.00
C SER A 114 7.03 12.77 10.08
N ARG A 115 7.93 11.84 9.71
CA ARG A 115 8.87 11.25 10.68
C ARG A 115 9.81 12.29 11.29
N CYS A 116 10.09 13.37 10.57
CA CYS A 116 10.88 14.49 11.07
C CYS A 116 10.11 15.42 12.04
N GLY A 117 8.80 15.21 12.23
CA GLY A 117 7.95 16.01 13.12
C GLY A 117 7.74 17.45 12.66
N GLN A 118 8.05 17.78 11.41
CA GLN A 118 7.93 19.14 10.88
C GLN A 118 6.63 19.37 10.12
N ARG A 119 5.98 18.30 9.66
CA ARG A 119 4.78 18.34 8.84
C ARG A 119 3.74 17.35 9.37
N SER A 120 2.48 17.69 9.17
CA SER A 120 1.37 16.75 9.31
C SER A 120 0.43 16.90 8.13
N ILE A 121 -0.19 15.81 7.73
CA ILE A 121 -1.16 15.77 6.64
C ILE A 121 -2.45 15.19 7.18
N GLN A 122 -3.56 15.87 6.92
CA GLN A 122 -4.90 15.38 7.24
C GLN A 122 -5.75 15.31 5.97
N VAL A 123 -6.26 14.13 5.64
CA VAL A 123 -7.21 13.97 4.54
C VAL A 123 -8.55 14.60 4.93
N LYS A 124 -9.07 15.47 4.04
CA LYS A 124 -10.34 16.17 4.20
C LYS A 124 -11.46 15.54 3.38
N TYR A 125 -11.16 15.10 2.17
CA TYR A 125 -12.10 14.42 1.29
C TYR A 125 -11.33 13.42 0.45
N ALA A 126 -11.90 12.25 0.19
CA ALA A 126 -11.29 11.29 -0.69
C ALA A 126 -12.32 10.45 -1.45
N ASN A 127 -11.95 10.05 -2.67
CA ASN A 127 -12.63 9.02 -3.44
C ASN A 127 -11.65 7.87 -3.63
N PRO A 128 -12.08 6.62 -3.43
CA PRO A 128 -11.22 5.45 -3.61
C PRO A 128 -10.77 5.32 -5.06
N MET A 129 -9.69 4.56 -5.27
CA MET A 129 -9.41 4.00 -6.59
C MET A 129 -10.55 3.06 -7.02
N GLY A 130 -10.72 2.89 -8.32
CA GLY A 130 -11.75 2.01 -8.85
C GLY A 130 -11.46 1.62 -10.29
N TRP A 131 -11.99 0.49 -10.72
CA TRP A 131 -11.86 0.06 -12.11
C TRP A 131 -13.10 0.45 -12.91
N ASP A 132 -12.90 1.14 -14.03
CA ASP A 132 -13.95 1.48 -14.98
C ASP A 132 -14.05 0.35 -16.02
N GLU A 133 -15.02 -0.55 -15.85
CA GLU A 133 -15.23 -1.67 -16.77
C GLU A 133 -15.59 -1.22 -18.20
N THR A 134 -16.18 -0.03 -18.36
CA THR A 134 -16.58 0.47 -19.68
C THR A 134 -15.38 0.97 -20.46
N LYS A 135 -14.43 1.62 -19.77
CA LYS A 135 -13.19 2.12 -20.38
C LYS A 135 -12.05 1.11 -20.34
N SER A 136 -12.22 0.01 -19.60
CA SER A 136 -11.15 -0.94 -19.29
C SER A 136 -9.91 -0.24 -18.73
N ASP A 137 -10.11 0.73 -17.84
CA ASP A 137 -9.07 1.58 -17.30
C ASP A 137 -9.25 1.85 -15.80
N MET A 138 -8.16 2.28 -15.15
CA MET A 138 -8.14 2.62 -13.74
C MET A 138 -8.60 4.06 -13.51
N TYR A 139 -9.62 4.23 -12.68
CA TYR A 139 -9.89 5.48 -11.99
C TYR A 139 -9.00 5.58 -10.75
N TYR A 140 -8.06 6.52 -10.75
CA TYR A 140 -7.05 6.66 -9.69
C TYR A 140 -7.56 7.33 -8.40
N GLY A 141 -8.88 7.55 -8.29
CA GLY A 141 -9.45 8.23 -7.14
C GLY A 141 -8.96 9.67 -7.01
N SER A 142 -9.23 10.24 -5.85
CA SER A 142 -8.81 11.60 -5.52
C SER A 142 -8.64 11.74 -4.02
N VAL A 143 -7.66 12.53 -3.59
CA VAL A 143 -7.44 12.91 -2.19
C VAL A 143 -7.30 14.41 -2.13
N THR A 144 -8.14 15.05 -1.33
CA THR A 144 -7.97 16.43 -0.88
C THR A 144 -7.48 16.40 0.55
N TYR A 145 -6.33 17.01 0.82
CA TYR A 145 -5.71 16.99 2.14
C TYR A 145 -5.19 18.37 2.53
N GLN A 146 -5.12 18.59 3.84
CA GLN A 146 -4.49 19.77 4.42
C GLN A 146 -3.12 19.37 4.95
N GLU A 147 -2.07 20.01 4.44
CA GLU A 147 -0.71 19.89 4.94
C GLU A 147 -0.44 21.05 5.89
N TYR A 148 0.04 20.74 7.10
CA TYR A 148 0.40 21.71 8.13
C TYR A 148 1.90 21.70 8.36
N PHE A 149 2.53 22.86 8.26
CA PHE A 149 3.94 23.08 8.55
C PHE A 149 4.11 23.56 9.99
N ILE A 150 4.43 22.61 10.88
CA ILE A 150 4.40 22.79 12.34
C ILE A 150 5.27 23.96 12.79
N LYS A 151 6.46 24.12 12.20
CA LYS A 151 7.41 25.19 12.58
C LYS A 151 6.91 26.61 12.30
N ASN A 152 6.12 26.79 11.24
CA ASN A 152 5.75 28.12 10.73
C ASN A 152 4.25 28.42 10.89
N GLY A 153 3.46 27.48 11.43
CA GLY A 153 2.01 27.61 11.60
C GLY A 153 1.23 27.73 10.28
N LYS A 154 1.87 27.47 9.13
CA LYS A 154 1.24 27.54 7.82
C LYS A 154 0.49 26.26 7.52
N SER A 155 -0.63 26.38 6.81
CA SER A 155 -1.32 25.22 6.25
C SER A 155 -1.72 25.47 4.80
N GLU A 156 -1.66 24.43 3.98
CA GLU A 156 -2.05 24.47 2.58
C GLU A 156 -3.04 23.34 2.31
N THR A 157 -4.06 23.61 1.49
CA THR A 157 -4.94 22.56 0.95
C THR A 157 -4.40 22.13 -0.39
N LYS A 158 -4.25 20.83 -0.59
CA LYS A 158 -3.71 20.22 -1.81
C LYS A 158 -4.62 19.12 -2.29
N HIS A 159 -4.51 18.83 -3.59
CA HIS A 159 -5.25 17.80 -4.28
C HIS A 159 -4.28 16.85 -4.98
N ALA A 160 -4.55 15.56 -4.93
CA ALA A 160 -3.74 14.50 -5.53
C ALA A 160 -4.65 13.34 -5.96
N THR A 161 -4.14 12.44 -6.80
CA THR A 161 -4.73 11.09 -6.91
C THR A 161 -4.37 10.26 -5.66
N GLN A 162 -5.00 9.10 -5.47
CA GLN A 162 -4.64 8.21 -4.36
C GLN A 162 -3.17 7.74 -4.47
N LEU A 163 -2.69 7.47 -5.69
CA LEU A 163 -1.29 7.07 -5.93
C LEU A 163 -0.30 8.21 -5.70
N ASP A 164 -0.61 9.42 -6.16
CA ASP A 164 0.26 10.58 -5.92
C ASP A 164 0.32 10.90 -4.43
N PHE A 165 -0.80 10.76 -3.72
CA PHE A 165 -0.84 10.90 -2.27
C PHE A 165 0.05 9.86 -1.58
N LEU A 166 -0.04 8.58 -1.97
CA LEU A 166 0.87 7.54 -1.50
C LEU A 166 2.35 7.90 -1.80
N SER A 167 2.63 8.47 -2.97
CA SER A 167 3.99 8.90 -3.34
C SER A 167 4.54 9.97 -2.41
N ILE A 168 3.70 10.92 -1.98
CA ILE A 168 4.06 11.94 -0.98
C ILE A 168 4.36 11.29 0.37
N LEU A 169 3.57 10.29 0.79
CA LEU A 169 3.81 9.59 2.06
C LEU A 169 5.16 8.85 2.06
N ILE A 170 5.52 8.27 0.91
CA ILE A 170 6.78 7.54 0.73
C ILE A 170 7.97 8.51 0.65
N ASN A 171 7.90 9.50 -0.23
CA ASN A 171 9.06 10.29 -0.68
C ASN A 171 9.20 11.65 0.02
N GLY A 172 8.09 12.23 0.50
CA GLY A 172 8.07 13.53 1.20
C GLY A 172 7.76 14.72 0.32
#